data_AF-A0A9N9GBT5-F1
#
_entry.id   AF-A0A9N9GBT5-F1
#
_cell.length_a   1.000
_cell.length_b   1.000
_cell.length_c   1.000
_cell.angle_alpha   90.00
_cell.angle_beta   90.00
_cell.angle_gamma   90.00
#
_symmetry.space_group_name_H-M   'P 1'
#
loop_
_entity.id
_entity.type
_entity.pdbx_description
1 polymer ?
#
loop_
_entity_poly.entity_id
_entity_poly.type
_entity_poly.pdbx_seq_one_letter_code
_entity_poly.pdbx_strand_id
1 'polypeptide(L)'
;MEDSQAQVATSEAKKNPILIKPKGFGLKGGPTKSPNTPTRLPNTPTRLKPNINLAQLGGITPKTPFANFSRYVDPSGKLNFSGKAVLHAKGVDFSNGNSYKINMDELRLEEELGKGQFGTVQKVFHKPTNVTMAMKEIRLELDEGKLNQILMELDILHKSHSSYIVEFYGAFFIESCVYYCMEYMDAGSLDKLYGDGVPEDVLAKITTSIVKGLKFLKDELRIIHRDVKPTNVLVNMQGEIKLCDFGVSGQLVQSLAKTNVGCQSYMAPERISQDEVSTYTVQSDVWSLGLSLLELGTGKYPYPTPDKTTGILVQLNAIVQGDPPSLPDDKFSEICRNFVAQCLNKNPKERPTYGELLDHPFLQKYEEIEVDMKSWVVQAYNARQDSDKKS
;
A
#
# COMPACT_ATOMS: atom_id res chain seq x y z
N MET A 1 -48.11 -32.29 -39.38
CA MET A 1 -49.10 -31.33 -39.91
C MET A 1 -49.07 -30.15 -38.96
N GLU A 2 -48.55 -28.96 -39.21
CA GLU A 2 -47.87 -28.23 -40.30
C GLU A 2 -47.07 -27.15 -39.54
N ASP A 3 -45.75 -27.03 -39.71
CA ASP A 3 -45.08 -26.07 -40.59
C ASP A 3 -45.75 -24.69 -40.74
N SER A 4 -45.08 -23.64 -40.24
CA SER A 4 -44.97 -22.37 -40.98
C SER A 4 -43.71 -21.61 -40.59
N GLN A 5 -42.76 -21.59 -41.52
CA GLN A 5 -41.58 -20.72 -41.58
C GLN A 5 -41.92 -19.29 -42.04
N ALA A 6 -40.88 -18.44 -41.96
CA ALA A 6 -40.62 -17.20 -42.72
C ALA A 6 -41.01 -15.88 -42.01
N GLN A 7 -40.23 -14.79 -42.02
CA GLN A 7 -39.25 -14.32 -43.00
C GLN A 7 -38.06 -13.57 -42.37
N VAL A 8 -36.95 -13.67 -43.10
CA VAL A 8 -35.73 -12.87 -43.07
C VAL A 8 -36.00 -11.46 -43.59
N ALA A 9 -35.44 -10.42 -42.94
CA ALA A 9 -35.21 -9.12 -43.55
C ALA A 9 -33.81 -8.60 -43.20
N THR A 10 -32.99 -8.50 -44.25
CA THR A 10 -31.65 -7.93 -44.35
C THR A 10 -31.67 -6.41 -44.34
N SER A 11 -30.73 -5.75 -43.67
CA SER A 11 -30.28 -4.42 -44.07
C SER A 11 -28.79 -4.21 -43.78
N GLU A 12 -27.99 -4.24 -44.84
CA GLU A 12 -26.63 -3.74 -44.89
C GLU A 12 -26.61 -2.22 -44.74
N ALA A 13 -25.66 -1.68 -43.96
CA ALA A 13 -25.23 -0.29 -44.09
C ALA A 13 -23.71 -0.19 -43.83
N LYS A 14 -22.95 -0.15 -44.93
CA LYS A 14 -21.54 0.23 -45.00
C LYS A 14 -21.36 1.68 -44.55
N LYS A 15 -20.38 1.97 -43.69
CA LYS A 15 -19.66 3.26 -43.67
C LYS A 15 -18.21 3.05 -43.19
N ASN A 16 -17.29 3.51 -44.04
CA ASN A 16 -15.83 3.43 -43.93
C ASN A 16 -15.24 4.39 -42.86
N PRO A 17 -13.99 4.14 -42.42
CA PRO A 17 -13.36 4.86 -41.31
C PRO A 17 -12.66 6.16 -41.75
N ILE A 18 -12.69 7.19 -40.89
CA ILE A 18 -11.94 8.44 -41.06
C ILE A 18 -10.62 8.32 -40.30
N LEU A 19 -9.54 8.39 -41.08
CA LEU A 19 -8.14 8.40 -40.67
C LEU A 19 -7.71 9.84 -40.33
N ILE A 20 -7.30 10.11 -39.09
CA ILE A 20 -6.66 11.38 -38.71
C ILE A 20 -5.15 11.13 -38.57
N LYS A 21 -4.35 11.76 -39.46
CA LYS A 21 -2.89 11.84 -39.38
C LYS A 21 -2.44 13.23 -38.93
N PRO A 22 -1.25 13.35 -38.29
CA PRO A 22 -0.80 14.56 -37.60
C PRO A 22 -0.19 15.60 -38.55
N LYS A 23 -0.36 16.89 -38.23
CA LYS A 23 0.28 18.01 -38.92
C LYS A 23 1.67 18.29 -38.34
N GLY A 24 2.70 18.11 -39.17
CA GLY A 24 4.02 18.72 -38.98
C GLY A 24 4.06 20.13 -39.58
N PHE A 25 4.81 21.03 -38.96
CA PHE A 25 5.16 22.34 -39.52
C PHE A 25 6.65 22.34 -39.89
N GLY A 26 6.91 22.58 -41.18
CA GLY A 26 8.23 22.64 -41.79
C GLY A 26 8.88 24.02 -41.72
N LEU A 27 10.20 23.97 -41.71
CA LEU A 27 11.16 25.06 -41.84
C LEU A 27 11.21 25.64 -43.27
N LYS A 28 11.50 26.95 -43.36
CA LYS A 28 12.15 27.65 -44.49
C LYS A 28 13.23 28.54 -43.83
N GLY A 29 14.50 28.67 -44.22
CA GLY A 29 15.20 28.40 -45.47
C GLY A 29 15.64 29.71 -46.14
N GLY A 30 16.94 30.05 -46.10
CA GLY A 30 17.59 30.96 -47.07
C GLY A 30 18.54 32.05 -46.48
N PRO A 31 19.61 32.46 -47.21
CA PRO A 31 20.96 32.69 -46.64
C PRO A 31 21.53 34.12 -46.87
N THR A 32 22.70 34.45 -46.29
CA THR A 32 23.94 34.86 -47.04
C THR A 32 25.05 35.53 -46.18
N LYS A 33 26.29 35.11 -46.49
CA LYS A 33 27.58 35.84 -46.56
C LYS A 33 28.37 36.24 -45.29
N SER A 34 29.54 35.61 -45.16
CA SER A 34 30.79 36.12 -44.56
C SER A 34 31.47 37.12 -45.53
N PRO A 35 32.50 37.93 -45.12
CA PRO A 35 33.88 37.42 -44.99
C PRO A 35 34.84 38.12 -43.98
N ASN A 36 35.93 37.40 -43.68
CA ASN A 36 37.33 37.81 -43.44
C ASN A 36 37.84 38.52 -42.14
N THR A 37 38.86 37.84 -41.58
CA THR A 37 39.95 38.09 -40.59
C THR A 37 40.89 39.30 -40.92
N PRO A 38 41.99 39.66 -40.19
CA PRO A 38 42.74 38.95 -39.10
C PRO A 38 43.39 39.80 -37.94
N THR A 39 44.10 39.08 -37.05
CA THR A 39 45.34 39.41 -36.30
C THR A 39 45.33 40.32 -35.04
N ARG A 40 45.87 39.80 -33.90
CA ARG A 40 47.24 40.10 -33.35
C ARG A 40 47.37 39.75 -31.84
N LEU A 41 48.38 38.95 -31.48
CA LEU A 41 48.95 38.76 -30.11
C LEU A 41 49.91 39.94 -29.79
N PRO A 42 50.22 40.33 -28.52
CA PRO A 42 51.22 39.57 -27.72
C PRO A 42 51.26 39.75 -26.17
N ASN A 43 52.14 38.93 -25.56
CA ASN A 43 52.98 39.14 -24.36
C ASN A 43 52.52 38.75 -22.94
N THR A 44 53.26 37.77 -22.41
CA THR A 44 53.54 37.46 -20.98
C THR A 44 54.49 38.49 -20.33
N PRO A 45 54.50 38.59 -18.98
CA PRO A 45 55.71 38.16 -18.26
C PRO A 45 55.45 37.42 -16.92
N THR A 46 56.56 36.96 -16.35
CA THR A 46 56.82 35.88 -15.38
C THR A 46 56.65 36.17 -13.88
N ARG A 47 56.44 35.08 -13.11
CA ARG A 47 57.15 34.61 -11.89
C ARG A 47 56.40 34.63 -10.53
N LEU A 48 56.66 33.54 -9.79
CA LEU A 48 56.60 33.28 -8.34
C LEU A 48 55.39 32.49 -7.82
N LYS A 49 55.64 31.22 -7.49
CA LYS A 49 54.81 30.38 -6.63
C LYS A 49 54.90 30.87 -5.18
N PRO A 50 53.78 30.89 -4.45
CA PRO A 50 53.78 30.50 -3.05
C PRO A 50 53.00 29.19 -2.87
N ASN A 51 53.58 28.33 -2.05
CA ASN A 51 53.01 27.12 -1.50
C ASN A 51 51.75 27.49 -0.70
N ILE A 52 50.56 27.04 -1.11
CA ILE A 52 49.34 27.17 -0.30
C ILE A 52 48.89 25.77 0.10
N ASN A 53 49.00 25.50 1.40
CA ASN A 53 48.51 24.30 2.06
C ASN A 53 46.99 24.17 1.85
N LEU A 54 46.56 23.03 1.28
CA LEU A 54 45.15 22.70 1.01
C LEU A 54 44.42 22.25 2.30
N ALA A 55 44.53 23.03 3.37
CA ALA A 55 43.87 22.79 4.65
C ALA A 55 42.93 23.94 5.08
N GLN A 56 42.73 24.96 4.22
CA GLN A 56 41.98 26.17 4.60
C GLN A 56 41.04 26.76 3.54
N LEU A 57 40.65 26.00 2.52
CA LEU A 57 39.43 26.30 1.77
C LEU A 57 38.38 25.25 2.08
N GLY A 58 37.44 25.61 2.95
CA GLY A 58 36.24 24.82 3.23
C GLY A 58 35.54 24.50 1.93
N GLY A 59 35.62 23.22 1.54
CA GLY A 59 35.03 22.72 0.32
C GLY A 59 33.53 22.89 0.35
N ILE A 60 33.03 23.74 -0.55
CA ILE A 60 31.66 23.61 -1.05
C ILE A 60 31.70 22.38 -1.96
N THR A 61 31.55 21.21 -1.36
CA THR A 61 31.18 20.01 -2.11
C THR A 61 29.81 20.27 -2.72
N PRO A 62 29.60 20.04 -4.03
CA PRO A 62 28.26 20.08 -4.58
C PRO A 62 27.47 19.00 -3.85
N LYS A 63 26.51 19.42 -3.01
CA LYS A 63 25.63 18.51 -2.29
C LYS A 63 24.83 17.73 -3.33
N THR A 64 25.26 16.51 -3.61
CA THR A 64 24.42 15.56 -4.33
C THR A 64 23.17 15.33 -3.49
N PRO A 65 22.01 15.05 -4.10
CA PRO A 65 20.79 14.71 -3.36
C PRO A 65 21.04 13.59 -2.32
N PHE A 66 22.03 12.75 -2.55
CA PHE A 66 22.43 11.62 -1.72
C PHE A 66 23.32 11.96 -0.51
N ALA A 67 23.75 13.21 -0.32
CA ALA A 67 24.57 13.58 0.84
C ALA A 67 23.90 13.20 2.17
N ASN A 68 22.57 13.30 2.24
CA ASN A 68 21.78 12.94 3.42
C ASN A 68 21.71 11.42 3.65
N PHE A 69 21.78 10.59 2.60
CA PHE A 69 21.70 9.13 2.71
C PHE A 69 23.06 8.44 2.66
N SER A 70 24.17 9.18 2.57
CA SER A 70 25.54 8.63 2.65
C SER A 70 25.80 7.80 3.91
N ARG A 71 24.97 7.95 4.95
CA ARG A 71 24.98 7.13 6.17
C ARG A 71 24.39 5.73 5.98
N TYR A 72 23.49 5.56 5.02
CA TYR A 72 22.76 4.32 4.75
C TYR A 72 23.19 3.67 3.44
N VAL A 73 23.48 4.47 2.40
CA VAL A 73 23.94 3.96 1.10
C VAL A 73 25.46 3.99 1.06
N ASP A 74 26.08 2.83 0.91
CA ASP A 74 27.52 2.72 0.78
C ASP A 74 27.99 3.01 -0.67
N PRO A 75 29.29 3.33 -0.88
CA PRO A 75 29.82 3.55 -2.22
C PRO A 75 29.75 2.33 -3.16
N SER A 76 29.50 1.13 -2.62
CA SER A 76 29.32 -0.10 -3.40
C SER A 76 27.88 -0.29 -3.89
N GLY A 77 26.97 0.64 -3.54
CA GLY A 77 25.57 0.62 -3.93
C GLY A 77 24.70 -0.27 -3.03
N LYS A 78 25.17 -0.64 -1.83
CA LYS A 78 24.35 -1.34 -0.83
C LYS A 78 23.66 -0.35 0.08
N LEU A 79 22.53 -0.76 0.62
CA LEU A 79 21.74 0.00 1.57
C LEU A 79 21.79 -0.70 2.93
N ASN A 80 22.50 -0.09 3.88
CA ASN A 80 22.64 -0.54 5.26
C ASN A 80 21.56 0.10 6.13
N PHE A 81 20.73 -0.74 6.72
CA PHE A 81 19.61 -0.38 7.59
C PHE A 81 20.02 -0.31 9.05
N SER A 82 20.94 0.60 9.38
CA SER A 82 21.41 0.85 10.75
C SER A 82 21.85 -0.42 11.48
N GLY A 83 22.47 -1.36 10.75
CA GLY A 83 22.90 -2.65 11.29
C GLY A 83 21.80 -3.68 11.52
N LYS A 84 20.53 -3.42 11.15
CA LYS A 84 19.44 -4.42 11.18
C LYS A 84 19.42 -5.31 9.94
N ALA A 85 19.74 -4.75 8.78
CA ALA A 85 19.85 -5.48 7.54
C ALA A 85 20.71 -4.73 6.52
N VAL A 86 21.21 -5.44 5.51
CA VAL A 86 21.95 -4.89 4.39
C VAL A 86 21.28 -5.36 3.11
N LEU A 87 20.73 -4.42 2.33
CA LEU A 87 20.17 -4.71 1.02
C LEU A 87 21.21 -4.44 -0.04
N HIS A 88 21.22 -5.30 -1.05
CA HIS A 88 22.10 -5.18 -2.20
C HIS A 88 21.37 -5.71 -3.44
N ALA A 89 21.99 -5.57 -4.62
CA ALA A 89 21.37 -5.99 -5.88
C ALA A 89 21.08 -7.50 -6.01
N LYS A 90 21.54 -8.31 -5.04
CA LYS A 90 21.41 -9.78 -5.04
C LYS A 90 20.54 -10.32 -3.90
N GLY A 91 19.96 -9.45 -3.09
CA GLY A 91 19.20 -9.87 -1.93
C GLY A 91 19.33 -8.95 -0.72
N VAL A 92 19.02 -9.55 0.44
CA VAL A 92 19.05 -8.92 1.75
C VAL A 92 19.69 -9.86 2.77
N ASP A 93 20.57 -9.30 3.59
CA ASP A 93 21.18 -9.95 4.75
C ASP A 93 20.65 -9.29 6.03
N PHE A 94 19.90 -10.01 6.86
CA PHE A 94 19.42 -9.54 8.16
C PHE A 94 20.44 -9.81 9.28
N SER A 95 20.43 -8.96 10.29
CA SER A 95 21.40 -9.01 11.41
C SER A 95 21.23 -10.23 12.32
N ASN A 96 20.08 -10.90 12.26
CA ASN A 96 19.83 -12.17 12.94
C ASN A 96 20.39 -13.39 12.18
N GLY A 97 21.11 -13.17 11.07
CA GLY A 97 21.76 -14.22 10.27
C GLY A 97 20.91 -14.75 9.12
N ASN A 98 19.64 -14.35 9.00
CA ASN A 98 18.81 -14.73 7.87
C ASN A 98 19.22 -13.96 6.61
N SER A 99 19.34 -14.64 5.48
CA SER A 99 19.62 -14.01 4.19
C SER A 99 18.67 -14.56 3.12
N TYR A 100 18.23 -13.67 2.23
CA TYR A 100 17.33 -14.00 1.13
C TYR A 100 17.99 -13.58 -0.17
N LYS A 101 18.23 -14.55 -1.05
CA LYS A 101 18.82 -14.33 -2.37
C LYS A 101 17.70 -14.22 -3.39
N ILE A 102 17.53 -13.00 -3.89
CA ILE A 102 16.58 -12.68 -4.95
C ILE A 102 17.09 -11.44 -5.66
N ASN A 103 16.96 -11.40 -6.98
CA ASN A 103 17.37 -10.25 -7.77
C ASN A 103 16.45 -10.02 -8.97
N MET A 104 16.55 -8.83 -9.55
CA MET A 104 15.69 -8.40 -10.66
C MET A 104 15.83 -9.30 -11.89
N ASP A 105 17.03 -9.84 -12.17
CA ASP A 105 17.27 -10.68 -13.34
C ASP A 105 16.59 -12.05 -13.23
N GLU A 106 16.24 -12.49 -12.02
CA GLU A 106 15.49 -13.74 -11.76
C GLU A 106 13.98 -13.56 -11.92
N LEU A 107 13.50 -12.32 -12.00
CA LEU A 107 12.09 -11.96 -12.07
C LEU A 107 11.66 -11.68 -13.51
N ARG A 108 10.49 -12.20 -13.89
CA ARG A 108 9.75 -11.74 -15.07
C ARG A 108 8.63 -10.82 -14.59
N LEU A 109 8.70 -9.55 -14.97
CA LEU A 109 7.65 -8.58 -14.66
C LEU A 109 6.36 -8.92 -15.43
N GLU A 110 5.23 -8.83 -14.73
CA GLU A 110 3.90 -9.02 -15.29
C GLU A 110 3.06 -7.74 -15.08
N GLU A 111 1.77 -7.86 -14.81
CA GLU A 111 0.84 -6.75 -14.68
C GLU A 111 1.06 -5.91 -13.40
N GLU A 112 0.73 -4.62 -13.47
CA GLU A 112 0.67 -3.74 -12.30
C GLU A 112 -0.57 -4.07 -11.47
N LEU A 113 -0.37 -4.34 -10.17
CA LEU A 113 -1.46 -4.69 -9.24
C LEU A 113 -2.07 -3.45 -8.57
N GLY A 114 -1.27 -2.40 -8.39
CA GLY A 114 -1.74 -1.12 -7.87
C GLY A 114 -0.62 -0.15 -7.52
N LYS A 115 -1.02 1.07 -7.14
CA LYS A 115 -0.12 2.11 -6.62
C LYS A 115 -0.54 2.46 -5.20
N GLY A 116 0.34 2.14 -4.24
CA GLY A 116 0.17 2.48 -2.84
C GLY A 116 0.77 3.85 -2.49
N GLN A 117 0.72 4.20 -1.21
CA GLN A 117 1.30 5.45 -0.70
C GLN A 117 2.82 5.55 -0.92
N PHE A 118 3.52 4.42 -0.97
CA PHE A 118 4.98 4.35 -1.01
C PHE A 118 5.54 3.91 -2.36
N GLY A 119 4.70 3.54 -3.31
CA GLY A 119 5.16 3.12 -4.63
C GLY A 119 4.21 2.16 -5.33
N THR A 120 4.76 1.39 -6.27
CA THR A 120 3.98 0.54 -7.18
C THR A 120 4.12 -0.92 -6.76
N VAL A 121 3.01 -1.66 -6.77
CA VAL A 121 3.00 -3.11 -6.59
C VAL A 121 2.80 -3.75 -7.97
N GLN A 122 3.69 -4.66 -8.33
CA GLN A 122 3.64 -5.40 -9.59
C GLN A 122 3.60 -6.89 -9.31
N LYS A 123 2.90 -7.63 -10.17
CA LYS A 123 2.98 -9.08 -10.21
C LYS A 123 4.27 -9.48 -10.90
N VAL A 124 4.98 -10.45 -10.33
CA VAL A 124 6.22 -10.96 -10.90
C VAL A 124 6.24 -12.48 -10.84
N PHE A 125 6.87 -13.11 -11.83
CA PHE A 125 7.12 -14.54 -11.84
C PHE A 125 8.60 -14.81 -11.57
N HIS A 126 8.91 -15.47 -10.46
CA HIS A 126 10.26 -15.84 -10.09
C HIS A 126 10.68 -17.12 -10.82
N LYS A 127 11.53 -16.94 -11.84
CA LYS A 127 11.93 -18.00 -12.78
C LYS A 127 12.59 -19.21 -12.11
N PRO A 128 13.50 -19.05 -11.11
CA PRO A 128 14.15 -20.19 -10.49
C PRO A 128 13.22 -21.11 -9.70
N THR A 129 12.21 -20.57 -9.02
CA THR A 129 11.31 -21.35 -8.15
C THR A 129 9.95 -21.63 -8.78
N ASN A 130 9.64 -21.03 -9.93
CA ASN A 130 8.32 -21.06 -10.57
C ASN A 130 7.19 -20.54 -9.67
N VAL A 131 7.49 -19.55 -8.83
CA VAL A 131 6.52 -18.95 -7.91
C VAL A 131 6.11 -17.56 -8.42
N THR A 132 4.82 -17.30 -8.47
CA THR A 132 4.27 -15.95 -8.69
C THR A 132 4.26 -15.18 -7.38
N MET A 133 4.72 -13.93 -7.41
CA MET A 133 4.89 -13.06 -6.24
C MET A 133 4.31 -11.68 -6.53
N ALA A 134 4.03 -10.93 -5.47
CA ALA A 134 3.81 -9.49 -5.54
C ALA A 134 5.13 -8.79 -5.17
N MET A 135 5.64 -7.93 -6.06
CA MET A 135 6.83 -7.12 -5.83
C MET A 135 6.43 -5.67 -5.62
N LYS A 136 6.79 -5.10 -4.47
CA LYS A 136 6.63 -3.66 -4.21
C LYS A 136 7.92 -2.93 -4.56
N GLU A 137 7.82 -1.93 -5.42
CA GLU A 137 8.88 -0.96 -5.73
C GLU A 137 8.68 0.28 -4.88
N ILE A 138 9.67 0.63 -4.06
CA ILE A 138 9.68 1.88 -3.28
C ILE A 138 10.91 2.68 -3.67
N ARG A 139 10.67 3.87 -4.22
CA ARG A 139 11.74 4.81 -4.56
C ARG A 139 12.18 5.54 -3.31
N LEU A 140 13.48 5.53 -3.04
CA LEU A 140 14.02 6.33 -1.95
C LEU A 140 13.98 7.81 -2.36
N GLU A 141 13.12 8.55 -1.69
CA GLU A 141 13.09 10.01 -1.76
C GLU A 141 13.95 10.64 -0.65
N LEU A 142 14.08 11.97 -0.66
CA LEU A 142 14.83 12.73 0.34
C LEU A 142 14.15 12.83 1.72
N ASP A 143 13.57 11.73 2.20
CA ASP A 143 12.78 11.64 3.44
C ASP A 143 13.26 10.47 4.31
N GLU A 144 13.97 10.78 5.40
CA GLU A 144 14.44 9.78 6.38
C GLU A 144 13.27 9.07 7.09
N GLY A 145 12.11 9.72 7.23
CA GLY A 145 10.92 9.13 7.84
C GLY A 145 10.36 7.99 6.98
N LYS A 146 10.28 8.20 5.66
CA LYS A 146 9.90 7.15 4.70
C LYS A 146 10.87 5.98 4.73
N LEU A 147 12.18 6.26 4.76
CA LEU A 147 13.19 5.21 4.85
C LEU A 147 12.97 4.36 6.10
N ASN A 148 12.86 4.98 7.28
CA ASN A 148 12.63 4.27 8.55
C ASN A 148 11.36 3.41 8.50
N GLN A 149 10.30 3.87 7.85
CA GLN A 149 9.07 3.10 7.70
C GLN A 149 9.28 1.82 6.86
N ILE A 150 10.00 1.92 5.74
CA ILE A 150 10.39 0.77 4.92
C ILE A 150 11.20 -0.24 5.76
N LEU A 151 12.10 0.25 6.64
CA LEU A 151 12.91 -0.62 7.49
C LEU A 151 12.04 -1.43 8.45
N MET A 152 11.07 -0.76 9.07
CA MET A 152 10.18 -1.41 10.02
C MET A 152 9.28 -2.42 9.30
N GLU A 153 8.76 -2.08 8.13
CA GLU A 153 7.94 -2.99 7.32
C GLU A 153 8.71 -4.25 6.94
N LEU A 154 9.94 -4.12 6.42
CA LEU A 154 10.79 -5.27 6.07
C LEU A 154 11.17 -6.11 7.30
N ASP A 155 11.49 -5.48 8.44
CA ASP A 155 11.82 -6.20 9.68
C ASP A 155 10.60 -6.99 10.22
N ILE A 156 9.39 -6.45 10.10
CA ILE A 156 8.15 -7.14 10.47
C ILE A 156 7.89 -8.32 9.54
N LEU A 157 7.88 -8.07 8.23
CA LEU A 157 7.60 -9.08 7.21
C LEU A 157 8.56 -10.26 7.31
N HIS A 158 9.85 -9.97 7.50
CA HIS A 158 10.86 -10.98 7.71
C HIS A 158 10.59 -11.89 8.93
N LYS A 159 10.09 -11.33 10.03
CA LYS A 159 9.82 -12.07 11.28
C LYS A 159 8.43 -12.70 11.33
N SER A 160 7.58 -12.39 10.35
CA SER A 160 6.17 -12.80 10.36
C SER A 160 6.01 -14.17 9.73
N HIS A 161 5.81 -15.18 10.57
CA HIS A 161 5.42 -16.53 10.14
C HIS A 161 4.03 -16.84 10.70
N SER A 162 2.99 -16.47 9.96
CA SER A 162 1.60 -16.64 10.36
C SER A 162 0.70 -16.80 9.14
N SER A 163 -0.29 -17.70 9.22
CA SER A 163 -1.29 -17.89 8.15
C SER A 163 -2.19 -16.67 7.92
N TYR A 164 -2.12 -15.66 8.78
CA TYR A 164 -2.94 -14.44 8.73
C TYR A 164 -2.14 -13.20 8.32
N ILE A 165 -0.86 -13.36 7.97
CA ILE A 165 0.05 -12.31 7.51
C ILE A 165 0.65 -12.73 6.18
N VAL A 166 0.74 -11.81 5.22
CA VAL A 166 1.37 -12.10 3.91
C VAL A 166 2.81 -12.56 4.08
N GLU A 167 3.18 -13.63 3.36
CA GLU A 167 4.52 -14.19 3.46
C GLU A 167 5.57 -13.33 2.75
N PHE A 168 6.76 -13.22 3.35
CA PHE A 168 7.90 -12.50 2.79
C PHE A 168 8.87 -13.45 2.08
N TYR A 169 9.22 -13.15 0.83
CA TYR A 169 10.15 -13.96 0.03
C TYR A 169 11.55 -13.37 -0.09
N GLY A 170 11.70 -12.05 0.01
CA GLY A 170 13.00 -11.41 -0.04
C GLY A 170 12.93 -9.94 -0.45
N ALA A 171 14.06 -9.26 -0.33
CA ALA A 171 14.21 -7.87 -0.73
C ALA A 171 15.56 -7.64 -1.41
N PHE A 172 15.66 -6.61 -2.25
CA PHE A 172 16.90 -6.20 -2.90
C PHE A 172 16.89 -4.69 -3.15
N PHE A 173 18.06 -4.13 -3.41
CA PHE A 173 18.23 -2.69 -3.64
C PHE A 173 19.01 -2.43 -4.93
N ILE A 174 18.41 -1.69 -5.86
CA ILE A 174 18.97 -1.35 -7.17
C ILE A 174 18.54 0.08 -7.50
N GLU A 175 19.45 0.89 -8.05
CA GLU A 175 19.15 2.24 -8.58
C GLU A 175 18.33 3.13 -7.63
N SER A 176 18.68 3.16 -6.34
CA SER A 176 17.96 3.94 -5.31
C SER A 176 16.51 3.50 -5.06
N CYS A 177 16.16 2.29 -5.48
CA CYS A 177 14.85 1.70 -5.27
C CYS A 177 15.00 0.45 -4.39
N VAL A 178 14.18 0.37 -3.34
CA VAL A 178 14.00 -0.83 -2.54
C VAL A 178 12.90 -1.64 -3.21
N TYR A 179 13.21 -2.91 -3.49
CA TYR A 179 12.25 -3.88 -3.98
C TYR A 179 12.09 -4.96 -2.94
N TYR A 180 10.86 -5.39 -2.71
CA TYR A 180 10.64 -6.61 -1.94
C TYR A 180 9.49 -7.43 -2.50
N CYS A 181 9.67 -8.75 -2.42
CA CYS A 181 8.76 -9.75 -2.93
C CYS A 181 8.03 -10.41 -1.76
N MET A 182 6.72 -10.50 -1.90
CA MET A 182 5.81 -11.10 -0.94
C MET A 182 4.82 -12.01 -1.67
N GLU A 183 4.07 -12.77 -0.87
CA GLU A 183 2.99 -13.62 -1.32
C GLU A 183 2.03 -12.86 -2.25
N TYR A 184 1.70 -13.48 -3.39
CA TYR A 184 0.70 -12.96 -4.30
C TYR A 184 -0.69 -13.48 -3.93
N MET A 185 -1.55 -12.56 -3.50
CA MET A 185 -2.95 -12.84 -3.16
C MET A 185 -3.82 -12.53 -4.39
N ASP A 186 -4.19 -13.57 -5.14
CA ASP A 186 -4.71 -13.50 -6.51
C ASP A 186 -6.16 -12.99 -6.64
N ALA A 187 -6.91 -12.83 -5.54
CA ALA A 187 -8.17 -12.08 -5.54
C ALA A 187 -7.99 -10.59 -5.18
N GLY A 188 -6.81 -10.21 -4.69
CA GLY A 188 -6.46 -8.83 -4.34
C GLY A 188 -7.00 -8.40 -2.97
N SER A 189 -7.17 -7.09 -2.80
CA SER A 189 -7.61 -6.47 -1.55
C SER A 189 -9.13 -6.46 -1.38
N LEU A 190 -9.59 -6.54 -0.13
CA LEU A 190 -11.02 -6.62 0.20
C LEU A 190 -11.83 -5.41 -0.26
N ASP A 191 -11.21 -4.23 -0.39
CA ASP A 191 -11.90 -3.01 -0.88
C ASP A 191 -12.52 -3.17 -2.27
N LYS A 192 -12.05 -4.16 -3.03
CA LYS A 192 -12.54 -4.45 -4.39
C LYS A 192 -13.47 -5.66 -4.46
N LEU A 193 -13.80 -6.29 -3.33
CA LEU A 193 -14.51 -7.57 -3.28
C LEU A 193 -15.85 -7.50 -2.53
N TYR A 194 -16.14 -6.42 -1.80
CA TYR A 194 -17.34 -6.37 -0.96
C TYR A 194 -18.62 -5.94 -1.69
N GLY A 195 -18.55 -5.33 -2.88
CA GLY A 195 -19.75 -4.91 -3.65
C GLY A 195 -20.72 -4.04 -2.84
N ASP A 196 -21.98 -4.47 -2.72
CA ASP A 196 -23.03 -3.83 -1.90
C ASP A 196 -23.04 -4.28 -0.42
N GLY A 197 -22.01 -5.03 -0.03
CA GLY A 197 -21.85 -5.60 1.31
C GLY A 197 -21.64 -7.12 1.28
N VAL A 198 -20.94 -7.64 2.28
CA VAL A 198 -20.72 -9.07 2.44
C VAL A 198 -21.74 -9.70 3.41
N PRO A 199 -22.11 -10.98 3.22
CA PRO A 199 -22.90 -11.75 4.18
C PRO A 199 -22.26 -11.81 5.58
N GLU A 200 -23.08 -11.98 6.61
CA GLU A 200 -22.60 -11.99 8.01
C GLU A 200 -21.59 -13.10 8.31
N ASP A 201 -21.80 -14.30 7.76
CA ASP A 201 -20.92 -15.46 7.94
C ASP A 201 -19.56 -15.25 7.28
N VAL A 202 -19.54 -14.67 6.08
CA VAL A 202 -18.33 -14.20 5.40
C VAL A 202 -17.64 -13.09 6.19
N LEU A 203 -18.41 -12.11 6.70
CA LEU A 203 -17.88 -11.03 7.55
C LEU A 203 -17.20 -11.60 8.80
N ALA A 204 -17.78 -12.64 9.42
CA ALA A 204 -17.20 -13.29 10.58
C ALA A 204 -15.86 -13.96 10.25
N LYS A 205 -15.74 -14.69 9.12
CA LYS A 205 -14.47 -15.31 8.71
C LYS A 205 -13.39 -14.28 8.39
N ILE A 206 -13.76 -13.18 7.70
CA ILE A 206 -12.87 -12.04 7.48
C ILE A 206 -12.39 -11.47 8.82
N THR A 207 -13.33 -11.21 9.73
CA THR A 207 -13.05 -10.65 11.06
C THR A 207 -12.10 -11.55 11.85
N THR A 208 -12.37 -12.85 11.90
CA THR A 208 -11.53 -13.82 12.60
C THR A 208 -10.10 -13.79 12.08
N SER A 209 -9.90 -13.78 10.75
CA SER A 209 -8.56 -13.71 10.15
C SER A 209 -7.84 -12.41 10.49
N ILE A 210 -8.52 -11.26 10.42
CA ILE A 210 -7.95 -9.96 10.80
C ILE A 210 -7.55 -9.97 12.28
N VAL A 211 -8.43 -10.38 13.18
CA VAL A 211 -8.15 -10.37 14.64
C VAL A 211 -7.01 -11.36 14.98
N LYS A 212 -6.94 -12.53 14.35
CA LYS A 212 -5.82 -13.48 14.53
C LYS A 212 -4.50 -12.89 14.02
N GLY A 213 -4.51 -12.19 12.89
CA GLY A 213 -3.35 -11.46 12.37
C GLY A 213 -2.88 -10.35 13.32
N LEU A 214 -3.80 -9.51 13.79
CA LEU A 214 -3.51 -8.43 14.74
C LEU A 214 -2.99 -8.95 16.09
N LYS A 215 -3.58 -10.05 16.59
CA LYS A 215 -3.12 -10.73 17.81
C LYS A 215 -1.70 -11.27 17.65
N PHE A 216 -1.40 -11.92 16.52
CA PHE A 216 -0.05 -12.41 16.22
C PHE A 216 0.98 -11.26 16.22
N LEU A 217 0.70 -10.17 15.50
CA LEU A 217 1.59 -8.99 15.48
C LEU A 217 1.87 -8.45 16.89
N LYS A 218 0.82 -8.35 17.72
CA LYS A 218 0.93 -7.82 19.08
C LYS A 218 1.66 -8.75 20.03
N ASP A 219 1.23 -10.00 20.09
CA ASP A 219 1.66 -10.91 21.16
C ASP A 219 3.04 -11.51 20.86
N GLU A 220 3.29 -11.90 19.60
CA GLU A 220 4.55 -12.52 19.18
C GLU A 220 5.61 -11.48 18.78
N LEU A 221 5.21 -10.43 18.05
CA LEU A 221 6.15 -9.46 17.50
C LEU A 221 6.18 -8.11 18.25
N ARG A 222 5.28 -7.90 19.23
CA ARG A 222 5.15 -6.63 19.98
C ARG A 222 4.90 -5.41 19.08
N ILE A 223 4.14 -5.63 18.02
CA ILE A 223 3.83 -4.65 16.97
C ILE A 223 2.32 -4.38 16.92
N ILE A 224 1.96 -3.14 16.62
CA ILE A 224 0.59 -2.67 16.40
C ILE A 224 0.50 -2.27 14.93
N HIS A 225 -0.60 -2.62 14.26
CA HIS A 225 -0.72 -2.45 12.80
C HIS A 225 -0.94 -0.99 12.40
N ARG A 226 -1.80 -0.26 13.13
CA ARG A 226 -2.11 1.19 13.02
C ARG A 226 -2.77 1.68 11.73
N ASP A 227 -3.01 0.79 10.77
CA ASP A 227 -3.58 1.09 9.46
C ASP A 227 -4.48 -0.06 8.98
N VAL A 228 -5.36 -0.53 9.87
CA VAL A 228 -6.34 -1.58 9.54
C VAL A 228 -7.45 -0.97 8.70
N LYS A 229 -7.61 -1.46 7.47
CA LYS A 229 -8.65 -1.04 6.51
C LYS A 229 -8.79 -2.07 5.39
N PRO A 230 -9.91 -2.10 4.64
CA PRO A 230 -10.12 -3.10 3.60
C PRO A 230 -9.02 -3.17 2.51
N THR A 231 -8.34 -2.05 2.21
CA THR A 231 -7.23 -2.03 1.24
C THR A 231 -5.98 -2.79 1.71
N ASN A 232 -5.83 -3.00 3.03
CA ASN A 232 -4.68 -3.66 3.65
C ASN A 232 -5.01 -5.10 4.11
N VAL A 233 -6.15 -5.62 3.67
CA VAL A 233 -6.56 -7.02 3.88
C VAL A 233 -6.66 -7.68 2.52
N LEU A 234 -5.79 -8.66 2.27
CA LEU A 234 -5.71 -9.36 1.00
C LEU A 234 -6.38 -10.74 1.08
N VAL A 235 -6.89 -11.18 -0.06
CA VAL A 235 -7.60 -12.45 -0.23
C VAL A 235 -7.07 -13.19 -1.45
N ASN A 236 -7.01 -14.52 -1.38
CA ASN A 236 -6.72 -15.37 -2.53
C ASN A 236 -7.92 -16.25 -2.92
N MET A 237 -7.85 -16.87 -4.09
CA MET A 237 -8.89 -17.72 -4.67
C MET A 237 -9.12 -19.01 -3.88
N GLN A 238 -8.29 -19.31 -2.88
CA GLN A 238 -8.48 -20.40 -1.94
C GLN A 238 -9.31 -19.98 -0.71
N GLY A 239 -9.62 -18.69 -0.58
CA GLY A 239 -10.39 -18.14 0.55
C GLY A 239 -9.52 -17.77 1.75
N GLU A 240 -8.20 -17.75 1.60
CA GLU A 240 -7.29 -17.29 2.66
C GLU A 240 -7.28 -15.77 2.74
N ILE A 241 -7.17 -15.25 3.96
CA ILE A 241 -7.32 -13.81 4.26
C ILE A 241 -6.13 -13.40 5.11
N LYS A 242 -5.35 -12.43 4.63
CA LYS A 242 -4.09 -12.04 5.24
C LYS A 242 -3.93 -10.53 5.31
N LEU A 243 -3.32 -10.05 6.40
CA LEU A 243 -2.96 -8.64 6.54
C LEU A 243 -1.67 -8.33 5.79
N CYS A 244 -1.61 -7.14 5.20
CA CYS A 244 -0.42 -6.55 4.59
C CYS A 244 -0.24 -5.09 5.02
N ASP A 245 0.86 -4.45 4.57
CA ASP A 245 1.09 -3.01 4.70
C ASP A 245 0.93 -2.46 6.14
N PHE A 246 1.86 -2.84 7.03
CA PHE A 246 1.84 -2.42 8.43
C PHE A 246 2.20 -0.93 8.57
N GLY A 247 1.29 -0.14 9.11
CA GLY A 247 1.42 1.31 9.31
C GLY A 247 2.31 1.67 10.50
N VAL A 248 3.57 1.23 10.53
CA VAL A 248 4.47 1.36 11.70
C VAL A 248 4.93 2.79 12.02
N SER A 249 4.24 3.83 11.55
CA SER A 249 4.58 5.22 11.85
C SER A 249 4.33 5.54 13.33
N GLY A 250 5.36 5.36 14.16
CA GLY A 250 5.51 5.91 15.51
C GLY A 250 5.80 7.40 15.54
N GLN A 251 6.05 8.02 14.38
CA GLN A 251 6.31 9.46 14.25
C GLN A 251 5.16 10.15 13.51
N LEU A 252 3.98 10.11 14.12
CA LEU A 252 2.86 10.96 13.69
C LEU A 252 2.86 12.28 14.48
N VAL A 253 4.04 12.87 14.73
CA VAL A 253 4.15 14.09 15.55
C VAL A 253 4.29 15.37 14.71
N GLN A 254 4.54 15.31 13.39
CA GLN A 254 4.76 16.56 12.62
C GLN A 254 4.18 16.62 11.20
N SER A 255 3.19 15.78 10.84
CA SER A 255 2.59 15.90 9.50
C SER A 255 1.09 15.67 9.42
N LEU A 256 0.35 16.40 10.26
CA LEU A 256 -1.09 16.64 10.02
C LEU A 256 -1.33 17.32 8.64
N ALA A 257 -0.32 18.02 8.10
CA ALA A 257 -0.45 18.82 6.87
C ALA A 257 -0.11 18.10 5.54
N LYS A 258 0.46 16.87 5.54
CA LYS A 258 0.85 16.17 4.29
C LYS A 258 0.36 14.73 4.15
N THR A 259 -0.41 14.22 5.09
CA THR A 259 -0.89 12.83 5.01
C THR A 259 -2.10 12.74 4.08
N ASN A 260 -2.09 11.79 3.14
CA ASN A 260 -3.19 11.55 2.20
C ASN A 260 -4.54 11.41 2.95
N VAL A 261 -5.55 12.12 2.48
CA VAL A 261 -6.93 12.20 3.02
C VAL A 261 -7.53 10.83 3.39
N GLY A 262 -7.19 9.77 2.63
CA GLY A 262 -7.70 8.41 2.87
C GLY A 262 -7.11 7.68 4.10
N CYS A 263 -5.88 7.98 4.52
CA CYS A 263 -5.23 7.29 5.66
C CYS A 263 -5.84 7.70 7.01
N GLN A 264 -6.50 8.86 7.07
CA GLN A 264 -7.07 9.39 8.31
C GLN A 264 -8.51 8.89 8.57
N SER A 265 -9.17 8.28 7.58
CA SER A 265 -10.58 7.91 7.67
C SER A 265 -10.85 6.87 8.75
N TYR A 266 -10.01 5.84 8.85
CA TYR A 266 -10.16 4.74 9.81
C TYR A 266 -9.56 5.05 11.19
N MET A 267 -9.09 6.29 11.40
CA MET A 267 -8.39 6.68 12.61
C MET A 267 -9.34 6.76 13.81
N ALA A 268 -8.90 6.23 14.94
CA ALA A 268 -9.69 6.25 16.17
C ALA A 268 -9.82 7.68 16.75
N PRO A 269 -10.94 8.02 17.44
CA PRO A 269 -11.20 9.36 17.95
C PRO A 269 -10.09 9.90 18.86
N GLU A 270 -9.51 9.04 19.70
CA GLU A 270 -8.41 9.40 20.59
C GLU A 270 -7.13 9.78 19.84
N ARG A 271 -6.92 9.21 18.64
CA ARG A 271 -5.78 9.55 17.77
C ARG A 271 -5.97 10.87 17.03
N ILE A 272 -7.22 11.30 16.84
CA ILE A 272 -7.55 12.58 16.19
C ILE A 272 -7.49 13.73 17.20
N SER A 273 -7.84 13.47 18.45
CA SER A 273 -8.12 14.50 19.45
C SER A 273 -6.92 14.87 20.34
N GLN A 274 -5.83 14.10 20.31
CA GLN A 274 -4.66 14.30 21.18
C GLN A 274 -3.44 14.74 20.38
N ASP A 275 -2.87 15.90 20.75
CA ASP A 275 -1.65 16.47 20.16
C ASP A 275 -0.35 15.82 20.70
N GLU A 276 -0.37 15.04 21.78
CA GLU A 276 0.82 14.35 22.29
C GLU A 276 0.55 12.95 22.87
N VAL A 277 1.35 11.99 22.38
CA VAL A 277 1.95 10.82 23.06
C VAL A 277 1.14 10.15 24.19
N SER A 278 -0.14 9.86 23.98
CA SER A 278 -0.73 8.73 24.70
C SER A 278 -0.19 7.45 24.08
N THR A 279 0.24 6.51 24.92
CA THR A 279 0.80 5.21 24.51
C THR A 279 -0.14 4.56 23.50
N TYR A 280 0.27 4.54 22.24
CA TYR A 280 -0.43 3.89 21.14
C TYR A 280 -1.00 2.55 21.62
N THR A 281 -2.31 2.36 21.50
CA THR A 281 -2.94 1.16 22.00
C THR A 281 -3.51 0.33 20.87
N VAL A 282 -3.48 -0.98 21.11
CA VAL A 282 -4.25 -2.02 20.43
C VAL A 282 -5.71 -1.60 20.18
N GLN A 283 -6.26 -0.77 21.06
CA GLN A 283 -7.62 -0.26 20.98
C GLN A 283 -7.86 0.60 19.74
N SER A 284 -6.83 1.27 19.22
CA SER A 284 -6.95 2.03 17.97
C SER A 284 -7.11 1.11 16.76
N ASP A 285 -6.42 -0.04 16.72
CA ASP A 285 -6.62 -1.05 15.67
C ASP A 285 -8.01 -1.68 15.77
N VAL A 286 -8.53 -1.88 16.99
CA VAL A 286 -9.90 -2.38 17.22
C VAL A 286 -10.96 -1.41 16.69
N TRP A 287 -10.76 -0.10 16.83
CA TRP A 287 -11.64 0.90 16.19
C TRP A 287 -11.59 0.81 14.66
N SER A 288 -10.39 0.77 14.10
CA SER A 288 -10.19 0.68 12.65
C SER A 288 -10.79 -0.61 12.07
N LEU A 289 -10.71 -1.72 12.81
CA LEU A 289 -11.43 -2.95 12.53
C LEU A 289 -12.94 -2.70 12.51
N GLY A 290 -13.52 -2.09 13.54
CA GLY A 290 -14.97 -1.78 13.60
C GLY A 290 -15.48 -1.00 12.39
N LEU A 291 -14.74 0.02 11.94
CA LEU A 291 -15.09 0.79 10.75
C LEU A 291 -14.94 -0.04 9.47
N SER A 292 -13.90 -0.88 9.38
CA SER A 292 -13.73 -1.80 8.26
C SER A 292 -14.89 -2.78 8.15
N LEU A 293 -15.39 -3.30 9.28
CA LEU A 293 -16.53 -4.23 9.26
C LEU A 293 -17.84 -3.57 8.85
N LEU A 294 -18.06 -2.31 9.22
CA LEU A 294 -19.21 -1.55 8.72
C LEU A 294 -19.16 -1.35 7.21
N GLU A 295 -17.99 -0.97 6.70
CA GLU A 295 -17.80 -0.79 5.26
C GLU A 295 -18.00 -2.09 4.50
N LEU A 296 -17.34 -3.17 4.96
CA LEU A 296 -17.48 -4.49 4.36
C LEU A 296 -18.92 -5.00 4.42
N GLY A 297 -19.61 -4.81 5.55
CA GLY A 297 -20.99 -5.30 5.73
C GLY A 297 -22.02 -4.49 4.95
N THR A 298 -21.80 -3.18 4.75
CA THR A 298 -22.78 -2.29 4.10
C THR A 298 -22.44 -1.91 2.67
N GLY A 299 -21.26 -2.29 2.19
CA GLY A 299 -20.74 -1.93 0.87
C GLY A 299 -20.33 -0.46 0.73
N LYS A 300 -20.36 0.31 1.83
CA LYS A 300 -20.05 1.74 1.81
C LYS A 300 -19.38 2.18 3.10
N TYR A 301 -18.44 3.09 2.97
CA TYR A 301 -17.78 3.69 4.12
C TYR A 301 -18.82 4.47 4.99
N PRO A 302 -18.85 4.30 6.32
CA PRO A 302 -19.98 4.71 7.16
C PRO A 302 -20.06 6.22 7.45
N TYR A 303 -18.99 6.98 7.22
CA TYR A 303 -19.01 8.44 7.36
C TYR A 303 -19.03 9.12 5.99
N PRO A 304 -19.47 10.40 5.92
CA PRO A 304 -19.47 11.14 4.67
C PRO A 304 -18.09 11.13 4.00
N THR A 305 -18.04 10.66 2.75
CA THR A 305 -16.82 10.75 1.95
C THR A 305 -16.48 12.21 1.70
N PRO A 306 -15.23 12.64 1.93
CA PRO A 306 -14.82 14.00 1.66
C PRO A 306 -14.99 14.30 0.17
N ASP A 307 -15.93 15.17 -0.19
CA ASP A 307 -15.94 15.79 -1.51
C ASP A 307 -15.00 17.02 -1.52
N LYS A 308 -14.85 17.65 -2.69
CA LYS A 308 -13.99 18.84 -2.86
C LYS A 308 -14.41 20.03 -1.98
N THR A 309 -15.60 19.99 -1.39
CA THR A 309 -16.23 21.10 -0.64
C THR A 309 -16.26 20.87 0.87
N THR A 310 -16.36 19.62 1.32
CA THR A 310 -16.63 19.26 2.72
C THR A 310 -15.35 18.95 3.49
N GLY A 311 -14.27 18.57 2.79
CA GLY A 311 -12.94 18.35 3.36
C GLY A 311 -12.89 17.22 4.40
N ILE A 312 -11.68 16.71 4.67
CA ILE A 312 -11.47 15.63 5.66
C ILE A 312 -11.90 16.02 7.08
N LEU A 313 -11.92 17.32 7.38
CA LEU A 313 -12.22 17.84 8.73
C LEU A 313 -13.65 17.53 9.19
N VAL A 314 -14.64 17.53 8.30
CA VAL A 314 -16.04 17.20 8.66
C VAL A 314 -16.15 15.74 9.05
N GLN A 315 -15.49 14.86 8.30
CA GLN A 315 -15.44 13.44 8.61
C GLN A 315 -14.73 13.18 9.94
N LEU A 316 -13.57 13.81 10.19
CA LEU A 316 -12.87 13.70 11.46
C LEU A 316 -13.69 14.25 12.62
N ASN A 317 -14.43 15.35 12.41
CA ASN A 317 -15.35 15.89 13.41
C ASN A 317 -16.47 14.90 13.72
N ALA A 318 -17.08 14.27 12.71
CA ALA A 318 -18.10 13.23 12.92
C ALA A 318 -17.53 12.01 13.67
N ILE A 319 -16.28 11.63 13.40
CA ILE A 319 -15.59 10.56 14.14
C ILE A 319 -15.35 10.95 15.60
N VAL A 320 -15.08 12.21 15.92
CA VAL A 320 -14.80 12.61 17.30
C VAL A 320 -16.08 12.92 18.09
N GLN A 321 -17.00 13.68 17.48
CA GLN A 321 -18.14 14.29 18.17
C GLN A 321 -19.47 13.60 17.87
N GLY A 322 -19.60 12.90 16.73
CA GLY A 322 -20.83 12.22 16.34
C GLY A 322 -20.98 10.84 16.99
N ASP A 323 -22.21 10.35 17.03
CA ASP A 323 -22.51 8.99 17.48
C ASP A 323 -21.77 7.95 16.62
N PRO A 324 -21.27 6.84 17.20
CA PRO A 324 -20.69 5.77 16.42
C PRO A 324 -21.72 5.16 15.46
N PRO A 325 -21.34 4.90 14.20
CA PRO A 325 -22.22 4.20 13.25
C PRO A 325 -22.46 2.75 13.68
N SER A 326 -23.58 2.18 13.24
CA SER A 326 -23.99 0.81 13.53
C SER A 326 -24.34 0.04 12.26
N LEU A 327 -24.23 -1.28 12.33
CA LEU A 327 -24.71 -2.17 11.27
C LEU A 327 -26.25 -2.15 11.24
N PRO A 328 -26.88 -2.28 10.06
CA PRO A 328 -28.33 -2.27 9.92
C PRO A 328 -28.95 -3.55 10.52
N ASP A 329 -30.09 -3.40 11.21
CA ASP A 329 -30.73 -4.45 12.01
C ASP A 329 -31.54 -5.47 11.21
N ASP A 330 -31.92 -5.11 9.98
CA ASP A 330 -32.59 -5.97 9.01
C ASP A 330 -31.65 -6.96 8.32
N LYS A 331 -30.34 -6.68 8.27
CA LYS A 331 -29.34 -7.52 7.59
C LYS A 331 -28.42 -8.31 8.53
N PHE A 332 -28.10 -7.78 9.70
CA PHE A 332 -27.12 -8.37 10.62
C PHE A 332 -27.77 -8.72 11.95
N SER A 333 -27.39 -9.86 12.52
CA SER A 333 -27.85 -10.32 13.82
C SER A 333 -27.43 -9.37 14.96
N GLU A 334 -28.20 -9.37 16.05
CA GLU A 334 -27.87 -8.57 17.23
C GLU A 334 -26.46 -8.86 17.77
N ILE A 335 -26.02 -10.12 17.70
CA ILE A 335 -24.68 -10.54 18.12
C ILE A 335 -23.59 -9.89 17.27
N CYS A 336 -23.77 -9.85 15.94
CA CYS A 336 -22.83 -9.18 15.03
C CYS A 336 -22.82 -7.66 15.25
N ARG A 337 -24.00 -7.04 15.37
CA ARG A 337 -24.12 -5.60 15.65
C ARG A 337 -23.47 -5.22 16.98
N ASN A 338 -23.64 -6.04 18.01
CA ASN A 338 -23.03 -5.84 19.31
C ASN A 338 -21.50 -5.92 19.26
N PHE A 339 -20.94 -6.88 18.51
CA PHE A 339 -19.49 -6.96 18.27
C PHE A 339 -18.95 -5.66 17.66
N VAL A 340 -19.58 -5.18 16.59
CA VAL A 340 -19.16 -3.94 15.92
C VAL A 340 -19.31 -2.72 16.84
N ALA A 341 -20.39 -2.65 17.62
CA ALA A 341 -20.60 -1.57 18.58
C ALA A 341 -19.52 -1.55 19.68
N GLN A 342 -19.08 -2.70 20.18
CA GLN A 342 -17.97 -2.80 21.13
C GLN A 342 -16.65 -2.29 20.52
N CYS A 343 -16.37 -2.64 19.27
CA CYS A 343 -15.20 -2.14 18.54
C CYS A 343 -15.22 -0.60 18.39
N LEU A 344 -16.41 -0.02 18.20
CA LEU A 344 -16.62 1.40 17.96
C LEU A 344 -16.96 2.20 19.22
N ASN A 345 -16.64 1.69 20.40
CA ASN A 345 -16.75 2.47 21.62
C ASN A 345 -15.79 3.67 21.57
N LYS A 346 -16.28 4.89 21.80
CA LYS A 346 -15.44 6.10 21.78
C LYS A 346 -14.38 6.07 22.87
N ASN A 347 -14.68 5.47 24.02
CA ASN A 347 -13.70 5.30 25.09
C ASN A 347 -12.80 4.09 24.74
N PRO A 348 -11.49 4.30 24.45
CA PRO A 348 -10.61 3.21 24.06
C PRO A 348 -10.47 2.13 25.15
N LYS A 349 -10.65 2.48 26.43
CA LYS A 349 -10.56 1.53 27.55
C LYS A 349 -11.71 0.52 27.59
N GLU A 350 -12.84 0.87 27.00
CA GLU A 350 -14.04 0.01 26.94
C GLU A 350 -14.07 -0.84 25.67
N ARG A 351 -13.12 -0.65 24.74
CA ARG A 351 -12.98 -1.54 23.59
C ARG A 351 -12.40 -2.88 24.06
N PRO A 352 -12.84 -4.00 23.49
CA PRO A 352 -12.29 -5.31 23.82
C PRO A 352 -10.84 -5.44 23.31
N THR A 353 -10.06 -6.28 23.98
CA THR A 353 -8.77 -6.77 23.51
C THR A 353 -8.95 -7.79 22.38
N TYR A 354 -7.87 -8.12 21.65
CA TYR A 354 -7.93 -9.17 20.62
C TYR A 354 -8.35 -10.54 21.15
N GLY A 355 -8.01 -10.87 22.41
CA GLY A 355 -8.47 -12.13 23.02
C GLY A 355 -9.98 -12.12 23.22
N GLU A 356 -10.51 -11.08 23.85
CA GLU A 356 -11.95 -10.91 24.07
C GLU A 356 -12.74 -10.85 22.76
N LEU A 357 -12.17 -10.27 21.70
CA LEU A 357 -12.77 -10.30 20.36
C LEU A 357 -12.88 -11.73 19.81
N LEU A 358 -11.83 -12.55 19.94
CA LEU A 358 -11.86 -13.94 19.48
C LEU A 358 -12.83 -14.80 20.29
N ASP A 359 -12.96 -14.51 21.59
CA ASP A 359 -13.89 -15.20 22.50
C ASP A 359 -15.34 -14.69 22.37
N HIS A 360 -15.57 -13.63 21.58
CA HIS A 360 -16.89 -13.05 21.44
C HIS A 360 -17.86 -14.02 20.74
N PRO A 361 -19.15 -14.12 21.18
CA PRO A 361 -20.13 -15.05 20.62
C PRO A 361 -20.29 -14.96 19.09
N PHE A 362 -20.09 -13.76 18.52
CA PHE A 362 -20.09 -13.55 17.07
C PHE A 362 -19.06 -14.44 16.35
N LEU A 363 -17.80 -14.42 16.77
CA LEU A 363 -16.74 -15.18 16.11
C LEU A 363 -16.79 -16.65 16.49
N GLN A 364 -17.09 -16.95 17.77
CA GLN A 364 -17.24 -18.31 18.26
C GLN A 364 -18.33 -19.09 17.52
N LYS A 365 -19.48 -18.46 17.24
CA LYS A 365 -20.56 -19.07 16.44
C LYS A 365 -20.07 -19.57 15.08
N TYR A 366 -19.21 -18.81 14.41
CA TYR A 366 -18.71 -19.14 13.07
C TYR A 366 -17.33 -19.83 13.11
N GLU A 367 -16.80 -20.21 14.28
CA GLU A 367 -15.57 -21.00 14.35
C GLU A 367 -15.81 -22.44 13.91
N GLU A 368 -16.92 -23.03 14.36
CA GLU A 368 -17.33 -24.41 14.03
C GLU A 368 -18.14 -24.52 12.72
N ILE A 369 -18.71 -23.41 12.25
CA ILE A 369 -19.47 -23.38 10.99
C ILE A 369 -18.50 -23.30 9.82
N GLU A 370 -18.60 -24.26 8.91
CA GLU A 370 -17.93 -24.21 7.62
C GLU A 370 -18.61 -23.16 6.73
N VAL A 371 -17.85 -22.16 6.32
CA VAL A 371 -18.27 -21.12 5.39
C VAL A 371 -17.42 -21.29 4.15
N ASP A 372 -18.06 -21.46 2.99
CA ASP A 372 -17.36 -21.65 1.71
C ASP A 372 -16.79 -20.32 1.20
N MET A 373 -15.70 -19.89 1.84
CA MET A 373 -14.99 -18.67 1.50
C MET A 373 -14.49 -18.70 0.06
N LYS A 374 -14.07 -19.87 -0.43
CA LYS A 374 -13.60 -20.03 -1.80
C LYS A 374 -14.69 -19.67 -2.81
N SER A 375 -15.89 -20.22 -2.65
CA SER A 375 -17.01 -19.91 -3.54
C SER A 375 -17.39 -18.43 -3.45
N TRP A 376 -17.40 -17.84 -2.25
CA TRP A 376 -17.65 -16.41 -2.10
C TRP A 376 -16.61 -15.55 -2.84
N VAL A 377 -15.32 -15.85 -2.68
CA VAL A 377 -14.24 -15.10 -3.35
C VAL A 377 -14.37 -15.18 -4.87
N VAL A 378 -14.63 -16.37 -5.42
CA VAL A 378 -14.81 -16.54 -6.87
C VAL A 378 -15.98 -15.71 -7.39
N GLN A 379 -17.11 -15.68 -6.68
CA GLN A 379 -18.27 -14.88 -7.05
C GLN A 379 -17.97 -13.39 -6.99
N ALA A 380 -17.38 -12.91 -5.88
CA ALA A 380 -17.00 -11.52 -5.69
C ALA A 380 -15.99 -11.05 -6.75
N TYR A 381 -14.99 -11.87 -7.04
CA TYR A 381 -13.98 -11.57 -8.05
C TYR A 381 -14.60 -11.45 -9.46
N ASN A 382 -15.48 -12.38 -9.85
CA ASN A 382 -16.15 -12.33 -11.15
C ASN A 382 -17.05 -11.09 -11.26
N ALA A 383 -17.80 -10.76 -10.20
CA ALA A 383 -18.65 -9.58 -10.17
C ALA A 383 -17.85 -8.29 -10.40
N ARG A 384 -16.66 -8.18 -9.78
CA ARG A 384 -15.71 -7.09 -10.01
C ARG A 384 -15.21 -7.04 -11.46
N GLN A 385 -14.81 -8.18 -12.04
CA GLN A 385 -14.34 -8.21 -13.44
C GLN A 385 -15.42 -7.74 -14.42
N ASP A 386 -16.69 -8.04 -14.12
CA ASP A 386 -17.81 -7.61 -14.95
C ASP A 386 -18.16 -6.14 -14.77
N SER A 387 -17.95 -5.56 -13.58
CA SER A 387 -18.06 -4.10 -13.39
C SER A 387 -16.96 -3.34 -14.12
N ASP A 388 -15.72 -3.84 -14.06
CA ASP A 388 -14.56 -3.20 -14.68
C ASP A 388 -14.67 -3.18 -16.23
N LYS A 389 -15.35 -4.17 -16.84
CA LYS A 389 -15.62 -4.20 -18.29
C LYS A 389 -16.73 -3.25 -18.75
N LYS A 390 -17.60 -2.82 -17.83
CA LYS A 390 -18.74 -1.93 -18.12
C LYS A 390 -18.40 -0.46 -17.93
N SER A 391 -17.35 -0.15 -17.16
CA SER A 391 -16.77 1.18 -17.01
C SER A 391 -15.83 1.52 -18.17
#